data_AF-A0A4R5EGM5-F1
#
_entry.id   AF-A0A4R5EGM5-F1
#
_cell.length_a   1.000
_cell.length_b   1.000
_cell.length_c   1.000
_cell.angle_alpha   90.00
_cell.angle_beta   90.00
_cell.angle_gamma   90.00
#
_symmetry.space_group_name_H-M   'P 1'
#
loop_
_entity.id
_entity.type
_entity.pdbx_description
1 polymer ?
#
loop_
_entity_poly.entity_id
_entity_poly.type
_entity_poly.pdbx_seq_one_letter_code
_entity_poly.pdbx_strand_id
1 'polypeptide(L)'
;MTRQGRAWIAEEGEIKRVTGRSPFSMAGRDLTYQQIQALPSDAAALRERVAAMLPAGSEGLLADALSGLLWTKPSPPRVRAAAYRALADLPEVRYLGARQDERGRAGEAFSFALPSCVERTLIIDPATSQVLSCSDGGHDGRHEIVLTAGWTDRGPDLP
;
A
#
# COMPACT_ATOMS: atom_id res chain seq x y z
N MET A 1 -0.20 -14.30 0.40
CA MET A 1 1.26 -14.19 0.72
C MET A 1 1.53 -14.93 2.03
N THR A 2 2.74 -15.46 2.23
CA THR A 2 3.15 -16.15 3.47
C THR A 2 4.17 -15.33 4.27
N ARG A 3 4.36 -15.66 5.56
CA ARG A 3 5.37 -15.05 6.43
C ARG A 3 6.81 -15.21 5.91
N GLN A 4 7.06 -16.20 5.04
CA GLN A 4 8.35 -16.41 4.37
C GLN A 4 8.53 -15.53 3.12
N GLY A 5 7.62 -14.58 2.85
CA GLY A 5 7.70 -13.72 1.67
C GLY A 5 7.39 -14.43 0.35
N ARG A 6 6.65 -15.55 0.39
CA ARG A 6 6.15 -16.21 -0.83
C ARG A 6 4.75 -15.68 -1.16
N ALA A 7 4.49 -15.41 -2.43
CA ALA A 7 3.20 -14.92 -2.90
C ALA A 7 2.70 -15.77 -4.08
N TRP A 8 1.39 -15.84 -4.22
CA TRP A 8 0.68 -16.49 -5.33
C TRP A 8 -0.46 -15.56 -5.74
N ILE A 9 -0.75 -15.55 -7.03
CA ILE A 9 -1.89 -14.87 -7.64
C ILE A 9 -2.77 -15.95 -8.26
N ALA A 10 -4.08 -15.83 -8.09
CA ALA A 10 -5.07 -16.68 -8.74
C ALA A 10 -5.87 -15.81 -9.71
N GLU A 11 -5.76 -16.10 -11.01
CA GLU A 11 -6.46 -15.38 -12.08
C GLU A 11 -7.09 -16.42 -13.02
N GLU A 12 -8.37 -16.25 -13.35
CA GLU A 12 -9.10 -17.14 -14.28
C GLU A 12 -9.04 -18.65 -13.94
N GLY A 13 -8.88 -18.99 -12.65
CA GLY A 13 -8.75 -20.37 -12.18
C GLY A 13 -7.32 -20.93 -12.24
N GLU A 14 -6.35 -20.18 -12.74
CA GLU A 14 -4.92 -20.53 -12.69
C GLU A 14 -4.24 -19.92 -11.46
N ILE A 15 -3.47 -20.73 -10.73
CA ILE A 15 -2.66 -20.26 -9.60
C ILE A 15 -1.21 -20.15 -10.05
N LYS A 16 -0.69 -18.93 -10.06
CA LYS A 16 0.70 -18.63 -10.42
C LYS A 16 1.46 -18.17 -9.20
N ARG A 17 2.60 -18.79 -8.93
CA ARG A 17 3.53 -18.27 -7.93
C ARG A 17 4.12 -16.97 -8.46
N VAL A 18 4.10 -15.93 -7.62
CA VAL A 18 4.79 -14.68 -7.94
C VAL A 18 6.29 -14.94 -7.81
N THR A 19 6.98 -14.90 -8.95
CA THR A 19 8.45 -15.06 -9.05
C THR A 19 9.06 -13.73 -9.48
N GLY A 20 10.21 -13.36 -8.91
CA GLY A 20 10.87 -12.07 -9.18
C GLY A 20 11.05 -11.24 -7.91
N ARG A 21 10.58 -9.98 -7.93
CA ARG A 21 10.72 -9.03 -6.81
C ARG A 21 10.05 -9.56 -5.55
N SER A 22 10.69 -9.41 -4.39
CA SER A 22 10.09 -9.79 -3.11
C SER A 22 8.74 -9.09 -2.95
N PRO A 23 7.69 -9.80 -2.53
CA PRO A 23 6.36 -9.20 -2.36
C PRO A 23 6.34 -8.23 -1.16
N PHE A 24 7.42 -8.20 -0.37
CA PHE A 24 7.64 -7.24 0.72
C PHE A 24 8.59 -6.10 0.34
N SER A 25 9.05 -6.03 -0.91
CA SER A 25 9.96 -4.98 -1.38
C SER A 25 9.37 -3.58 -1.21
N MET A 26 10.14 -2.66 -0.67
CA MET A 26 9.80 -1.25 -0.49
C MET A 26 10.91 -0.45 -1.16
N ALA A 27 10.57 0.32 -2.20
CA ALA A 27 11.53 1.15 -2.94
C ALA A 27 12.79 0.39 -3.42
N GLY A 28 12.63 -0.86 -3.88
CA GLY A 28 13.74 -1.69 -4.34
C GLY A 28 14.54 -2.37 -3.23
N ARG A 29 14.18 -2.15 -1.97
CA ARG A 29 14.76 -2.84 -0.83
C ARG A 29 13.83 -3.96 -0.35
N ASP A 30 14.35 -5.18 -0.29
CA ASP A 30 13.59 -6.30 0.22
C ASP A 30 13.51 -6.27 1.75
N LEU A 31 12.30 -6.38 2.27
CA LEU A 31 12.01 -6.44 3.70
C LEU A 31 11.54 -7.85 4.09
N THR A 32 11.81 -8.26 5.32
CA THR A 32 11.23 -9.47 5.89
C THR A 32 9.87 -9.18 6.53
N TYR A 33 9.06 -10.22 6.72
CA TYR A 33 7.81 -10.12 7.47
C TYR A 33 8.04 -9.52 8.87
N GLN A 34 9.07 -9.99 9.59
CA GLN A 34 9.41 -9.49 10.92
C GLN A 34 9.79 -8.02 10.91
N GLN A 35 10.52 -7.56 9.89
CA GLN A 35 10.87 -6.15 9.75
C GLN A 35 9.63 -5.27 9.54
N ILE A 36 8.66 -5.73 8.76
CA ILE A 36 7.39 -5.01 8.56
C ILE A 36 6.56 -4.99 9.84
N GLN A 37 6.51 -6.10 10.58
CA GLN A 37 5.80 -6.20 11.86
C GLN A 37 6.41 -5.31 12.95
N ALA A 38 7.72 -5.06 12.89
CA ALA A 38 8.45 -4.23 13.84
C ALA A 38 8.47 -2.74 13.49
N LEU A 39 7.78 -2.31 12.42
CA LEU A 39 7.68 -0.91 12.06
C LEU A 39 6.99 -0.09 13.17
N PRO A 40 7.40 1.17 13.41
CA PRO A 40 6.77 2.02 14.41
C PRO A 40 5.27 2.23 14.14
N SER A 41 4.48 2.31 15.21
CA SER A 41 3.05 2.68 15.14
C SER A 41 2.78 4.15 15.42
N ASP A 42 3.83 4.93 15.66
CA ASP A 42 3.76 6.40 15.67
C ASP A 42 3.98 6.91 14.23
N ALA A 43 3.20 7.92 13.83
CA ALA A 43 3.21 8.39 12.44
C ALA A 43 4.51 9.09 12.06
N ALA A 44 5.04 9.93 12.96
CA ALA A 44 6.27 10.68 12.70
C ALA A 44 7.48 9.74 12.67
N ALA A 45 7.58 8.85 13.67
CA ALA A 45 8.63 7.84 13.72
C ALA A 45 8.56 6.85 12.55
N LEU A 46 7.36 6.45 12.11
CA LEU A 46 7.19 5.60 10.93
C LEU A 46 7.67 6.32 9.67
N ARG A 47 7.26 7.57 9.48
CA ARG A 47 7.70 8.40 8.35
C ARG A 47 9.22 8.50 8.28
N GLU A 48 9.87 8.82 9.40
CA GLU A 48 11.33 8.89 9.48
C GLU A 48 11.99 7.52 9.19
N ARG A 49 11.45 6.46 9.77
CA ARG A 49 11.96 5.09 9.57
C ARG A 49 11.86 4.65 8.12
N VAL A 50 10.74 4.94 7.45
CA VAL A 50 10.55 4.62 6.03
C VAL A 50 11.44 5.50 5.17
N ALA A 51 11.49 6.81 5.40
CA ALA A 51 12.35 7.73 4.65
C ALA A 51 13.83 7.32 4.71
N ALA A 52 14.32 6.87 5.86
CA ALA A 52 15.70 6.37 6.02
C ALA A 52 16.00 5.08 5.23
N MET A 53 14.98 4.35 4.75
CA MET A 53 15.15 3.19 3.88
C MET A 53 15.20 3.56 2.39
N LEU A 54 14.80 4.78 2.04
CA LEU A 54 14.70 5.25 0.66
C LEU A 54 16.00 5.90 0.18
N PRO A 55 16.32 5.81 -1.12
CA PRO A 55 17.37 6.62 -1.70
C PRO A 55 17.05 8.12 -1.57
N ALA A 56 18.06 8.92 -1.25
CA ALA A 56 17.92 10.37 -1.11
C ALA A 56 17.44 11.02 -2.42
N GLY A 57 16.65 12.10 -2.32
CA GLY A 57 16.17 12.86 -3.47
C GLY A 57 15.11 12.18 -4.32
N SER A 58 14.47 11.11 -3.82
CA SER A 58 13.41 10.40 -4.55
C SER A 58 12.04 10.97 -4.22
N GLU A 59 11.57 11.90 -5.04
CA GLU A 59 10.23 12.49 -4.93
C GLU A 59 9.14 11.42 -5.18
N GLY A 60 8.03 11.49 -4.44
CA GLY A 60 6.90 10.54 -4.54
C GLY A 60 7.13 9.14 -3.98
N LEU A 61 8.39 8.73 -3.78
CA LEU A 61 8.74 7.38 -3.33
C LEU A 61 8.34 7.12 -1.87
N LEU A 62 8.34 8.17 -1.03
CA LEU A 62 7.88 8.07 0.35
C LEU A 62 6.37 7.85 0.44
N ALA A 63 5.59 8.61 -0.33
CA ALA A 63 4.16 8.42 -0.42
C ALA A 63 3.80 7.03 -0.97
N ASP A 64 4.48 6.57 -2.03
CA ASP A 64 4.30 5.21 -2.55
C ASP A 64 4.64 4.14 -1.50
N ALA A 65 5.78 4.27 -0.81
CA ALA A 65 6.19 3.33 0.23
C ALA A 65 5.20 3.25 1.40
N LEU A 66 4.71 4.40 1.88
CA LEU A 66 3.69 4.47 2.93
C LEU A 66 2.35 3.89 2.45
N SER A 67 1.94 4.17 1.21
CA SER A 67 0.72 3.60 0.62
C SER A 67 0.76 2.06 0.58
N GLY A 68 1.92 1.47 0.29
CA GLY A 68 2.10 0.02 0.32
C GLY A 68 1.90 -0.60 1.70
N LEU A 69 2.17 0.15 2.77
CA LEU A 69 1.91 -0.32 4.13
C LEU A 69 0.41 -0.42 4.45
N LEU A 70 -0.46 0.26 3.70
CA LEU A 70 -1.90 0.23 3.95
C LEU A 70 -2.55 -1.09 3.53
N TRP A 71 -2.08 -1.73 2.46
CA TRP A 71 -2.79 -2.88 1.91
C TRP A 71 -1.92 -3.93 1.20
N THR A 72 -0.78 -3.56 0.61
CA THR A 72 0.07 -4.54 -0.10
C THR A 72 1.02 -5.29 0.83
N LYS A 73 1.29 -4.75 2.02
CA LYS A 73 2.23 -5.32 3.01
C LYS A 73 1.52 -5.83 4.26
N PRO A 74 2.12 -6.82 4.96
CA PRO A 74 1.61 -7.36 6.22
C PRO A 74 1.83 -6.40 7.37
N SER A 75 1.32 -5.20 7.27
CA SER A 75 1.41 -4.19 8.32
C SER A 75 0.38 -4.50 9.41
N PRO A 76 0.79 -4.53 10.69
CA PRO A 76 -0.14 -4.57 11.81
C PRO A 76 -1.17 -3.42 11.73
N PRO A 77 -2.39 -3.56 12.28
CA PRO A 77 -3.40 -2.51 12.25
C PRO A 77 -2.90 -1.15 12.75
N ARG A 78 -2.10 -1.13 13.81
CA ARG A 78 -1.51 0.11 14.35
C ARG A 78 -0.50 0.76 13.40
N VAL A 79 0.27 -0.04 12.66
CA VAL A 79 1.21 0.45 11.64
C VAL A 79 0.46 0.97 10.42
N ARG A 80 -0.64 0.32 10.01
CA ARG A 80 -1.50 0.86 8.94
C ARG A 80 -2.09 2.23 9.30
N ALA A 81 -2.60 2.37 10.52
CA ALA A 81 -3.13 3.65 10.99
C ALA A 81 -2.03 4.73 11.04
N ALA A 82 -0.81 4.36 11.44
CA ALA A 82 0.34 5.25 11.41
C ALA A 82 0.73 5.65 9.98
N ALA A 83 0.71 4.71 9.03
CA ALA A 83 0.99 4.96 7.63
C ALA A 83 -0.05 5.88 7.00
N TYR A 84 -1.33 5.71 7.34
CA TYR A 84 -2.41 6.60 6.91
C TYR A 84 -2.17 8.04 7.36
N ARG A 85 -1.92 8.26 8.65
CA ARG A 85 -1.61 9.60 9.19
C ARG A 85 -0.35 10.19 8.57
N ALA A 86 0.72 9.39 8.50
CA ALA A 86 1.99 9.82 7.91
C ALA A 86 1.84 10.22 6.44
N LEU A 87 1.03 9.49 5.66
CA LEU A 87 0.74 9.80 4.27
C LEU A 87 -0.06 11.11 4.15
N ALA A 88 -1.09 11.29 4.97
CA ALA A 88 -1.91 12.50 4.97
C ALA A 88 -1.15 13.76 5.37
N ASP A 89 -0.09 13.63 6.19
CA ASP A 89 0.77 14.74 6.63
C ASP A 89 1.90 15.09 5.63
N LEU A 90 2.04 14.34 4.52
CA LEU A 90 3.07 14.63 3.52
C LEU A 90 2.71 15.86 2.68
N PRO A 91 3.63 16.82 2.47
CA PRO A 91 3.36 18.02 1.69
C PRO A 91 3.10 17.73 0.20
N GLU A 92 3.65 16.65 -0.35
CA GLU A 92 3.41 16.22 -1.73
C GLU A 92 2.06 15.49 -1.92
N VAL A 93 1.38 15.13 -0.83
CA VAL A 93 0.09 14.44 -0.87
C VAL A 93 -1.04 15.45 -0.83
N ARG A 94 -1.91 15.40 -1.84
CA ARG A 94 -3.09 16.26 -1.96
C ARG A 94 -4.31 15.55 -1.42
N TYR A 95 -5.00 16.16 -0.48
CA TYR A 95 -6.32 15.71 -0.07
C TYR A 95 -7.40 16.20 -1.04
N LEU A 96 -8.21 15.28 -1.57
CA LEU A 96 -9.26 15.54 -2.56
C LEU A 96 -10.67 15.63 -1.93
N GLY A 97 -10.77 15.42 -0.62
CA GLY A 97 -12.05 15.37 0.10
C GLY A 97 -12.67 13.97 0.16
N ALA A 98 -13.80 13.89 0.85
CA ALA A 98 -14.63 12.70 0.87
C ALA A 98 -15.11 12.33 -0.53
N ARG A 99 -14.96 11.06 -0.90
CA ARG A 99 -15.36 10.48 -2.19
C ARG A 99 -15.94 9.09 -1.98
N GLN A 100 -16.65 8.62 -2.99
CA GLN A 100 -17.08 7.23 -3.05
C GLN A 100 -16.22 6.49 -4.07
N ASP A 101 -15.92 5.23 -3.78
CA ASP A 101 -15.39 4.34 -4.80
C ASP A 101 -16.48 3.92 -5.80
N GLU A 102 -16.10 3.14 -6.80
CA GLU A 102 -16.95 2.66 -7.88
C GLU A 102 -18.09 1.74 -7.39
N ARG A 103 -18.03 1.30 -6.13
CA ARG A 103 -19.06 0.49 -5.46
C ARG A 103 -19.93 1.32 -4.51
N GLY A 104 -19.74 2.64 -4.45
CA GLY A 104 -20.48 3.55 -3.57
C GLY A 104 -20.01 3.55 -2.12
N ARG A 105 -18.86 2.93 -1.81
CA ARG A 105 -18.29 2.95 -0.45
C ARG A 105 -17.63 4.31 -0.21
N ALA A 106 -18.04 5.00 0.84
CA ALA A 106 -17.48 6.29 1.21
C ALA A 106 -16.09 6.15 1.85
N GLY A 107 -15.18 7.04 1.49
CA GLY A 107 -13.86 7.16 2.08
C GLY A 107 -13.23 8.51 1.79
N GLU A 108 -12.00 8.70 2.27
CA GLU A 108 -11.22 9.91 2.08
C GLU A 108 -10.25 9.74 0.92
N ALA A 109 -10.26 10.67 -0.03
CA ALA A 109 -9.46 10.59 -1.24
C ALA A 109 -8.16 11.40 -1.14
N PHE A 110 -7.05 10.79 -1.52
CA PHE A 110 -5.72 11.40 -1.53
C PHE A 110 -5.05 11.15 -2.88
N SER A 111 -4.31 12.13 -3.40
CA SER A 111 -3.50 11.97 -4.61
C SER A 111 -2.05 12.39 -4.41
N PHE A 112 -1.15 11.74 -5.13
CA PHE A 112 0.27 12.07 -5.16
C PHE A 112 0.93 11.54 -6.44
N ALA A 113 2.01 12.20 -6.86
CA ALA A 113 2.79 11.75 -8.01
C ALA A 113 3.72 10.59 -7.63
N LEU A 114 3.75 9.55 -8.47
CA LEU A 114 4.76 8.50 -8.42
C LEU A 114 6.06 8.97 -9.09
N PRO A 115 7.20 8.30 -8.85
CA PRO A 115 8.46 8.59 -9.54
C PRO A 115 8.38 8.51 -11.07
N SER A 116 7.39 7.79 -11.62
CA SER A 116 7.11 7.71 -13.06
C SER A 116 6.31 8.90 -13.61
N CYS A 117 6.08 9.95 -12.79
CA CYS A 117 5.21 11.10 -13.09
C CYS A 117 3.72 10.73 -13.30
N VAL A 118 3.32 9.53 -12.88
CA VAL A 118 1.93 9.08 -12.88
C VAL A 118 1.27 9.54 -11.58
N GLU A 119 0.10 10.18 -11.67
CA GLU A 119 -0.68 10.55 -10.49
C GLU A 119 -1.39 9.31 -9.94
N ARG A 120 -1.12 8.94 -8.69
CA ARG A 120 -1.87 7.90 -7.99
C ARG A 120 -2.96 8.55 -7.13
N THR A 121 -4.17 8.00 -7.17
CA THR A 121 -5.27 8.36 -6.29
C THR A 121 -5.70 7.15 -5.45
N LEU A 122 -5.86 7.36 -4.15
CA LEU A 122 -6.35 6.36 -3.21
C LEU A 122 -7.64 6.86 -2.58
N ILE A 123 -8.63 5.97 -2.45
CA ILE A 123 -9.78 6.19 -1.56
C ILE A 123 -9.59 5.27 -0.35
N ILE A 124 -9.57 5.84 0.86
CA ILE A 124 -9.24 5.13 2.10
C ILE A 124 -10.40 5.25 3.09
N ASP A 125 -10.80 4.14 3.70
CA ASP A 125 -11.68 4.15 4.87
C ASP A 125 -10.88 4.70 6.08
N PRO A 126 -11.23 5.88 6.63
CA PRO A 126 -10.49 6.48 7.73
C PRO A 126 -10.64 5.72 9.05
N ALA A 127 -11.71 4.94 9.24
CA ALA A 127 -11.96 4.18 10.46
C ALA A 127 -11.07 2.93 10.55
N THR A 128 -10.82 2.28 9.41
CA THR A 128 -10.04 1.04 9.36
C THR A 128 -8.65 1.20 8.74
N SER A 129 -8.37 2.37 8.15
CA SER A 129 -7.20 2.66 7.31
C SER A 129 -7.06 1.67 6.16
N GLN A 130 -8.18 1.18 5.62
CA GLN A 130 -8.19 0.26 4.48
C GLN A 130 -8.31 1.03 3.18
N VAL A 131 -7.50 0.68 2.19
CA VAL A 131 -7.67 1.18 0.82
C VAL A 131 -8.91 0.53 0.23
N LEU A 132 -9.85 1.34 -0.25
CA LEU A 132 -11.08 0.92 -0.93
C LEU A 132 -10.86 0.83 -2.44
N SER A 133 -10.15 1.81 -3.01
CA SER A 133 -9.72 1.81 -4.40
C SER A 133 -8.36 2.49 -4.56
N CYS A 134 -7.65 2.07 -5.62
CA CYS A 134 -6.41 2.68 -6.08
C CYS A 134 -6.52 2.88 -7.59
N SER A 135 -6.21 4.08 -8.07
CA SER A 135 -6.13 4.37 -9.50
C SER A 135 -4.86 5.13 -9.82
N ASP A 136 -4.22 4.74 -10.91
CA ASP A 136 -3.06 5.42 -11.46
C ASP A 136 -3.52 6.15 -12.74
N GLY A 137 -3.30 7.46 -12.85
CA GLY A 137 -3.72 8.28 -13.98
C GLY A 137 -2.93 8.00 -15.26
N GLY A 138 -3.54 8.26 -16.42
CA GLY A 138 -2.92 8.06 -17.74
C GLY A 138 -3.78 7.24 -18.69
N HIS A 139 -3.38 7.13 -19.95
CA HIS A 139 -4.14 6.43 -21.01
C HIS A 139 -4.28 4.92 -20.75
N ASP A 140 -3.33 4.34 -20.02
CA ASP A 140 -3.28 2.92 -19.64
C ASP A 140 -3.32 2.77 -18.10
N GLY A 141 -4.03 3.70 -17.47
CA GLY A 141 -4.11 3.83 -16.01
C GLY A 141 -4.58 2.54 -15.34
N ARG A 142 -3.85 2.07 -14.34
CA ARG A 142 -4.23 0.90 -13.55
C ARG A 142 -5.37 1.29 -12.61
N HIS A 143 -6.47 0.55 -12.63
CA HIS A 143 -7.58 0.70 -11.69
C HIS A 143 -7.76 -0.57 -10.89
N GLU A 144 -7.74 -0.46 -9.56
CA GLU A 144 -7.92 -1.57 -8.65
C GLU A 144 -8.99 -1.24 -7.62
N ILE A 145 -10.02 -2.10 -7.54
CA ILE A 145 -11.04 -2.05 -6.50
C ILE A 145 -10.72 -3.13 -5.48
N VAL A 146 -10.52 -2.72 -4.23
CA VAL A 146 -10.20 -3.65 -3.14
C VAL A 146 -11.49 -4.17 -2.55
N LEU A 147 -11.84 -5.42 -2.86
CA LEU A 147 -13.03 -6.07 -2.30
C LEU A 147 -12.83 -6.50 -0.85
N THR A 148 -11.69 -7.10 -0.55
CA THR A 148 -11.28 -7.46 0.81
C THR A 148 -9.75 -7.47 0.85
N ALA A 149 -9.18 -6.83 1.87
CA ALA A 149 -7.77 -6.91 2.17
C ALA A 149 -7.59 -7.45 3.59
N GLY A 150 -6.93 -8.60 3.71
CA GLY A 150 -6.73 -9.27 4.98
C GLY A 150 -5.49 -10.16 4.94
N TRP A 151 -4.81 -10.24 6.08
CA TRP A 151 -3.67 -11.14 6.25
C TRP A 151 -4.16 -12.44 6.88
N THR A 152 -3.93 -13.54 6.18
CA THR A 152 -4.26 -14.89 6.63
C THR A 152 -2.99 -15.73 6.65
N ASP A 153 -2.85 -16.59 7.66
CA ASP A 153 -1.80 -17.61 7.70
C ASP A 153 -2.11 -18.81 6.80
N ARG A 154 -3.35 -18.90 6.29
CA ARG A 154 -3.75 -19.89 5.29
C ARG A 154 -3.39 -19.40 3.90
N GLY A 155 -2.72 -20.25 3.11
CA GLY A 155 -2.58 -20.04 1.68
C GLY A 155 -3.96 -20.02 0.99
N PRO A 156 -4.05 -19.55 -0.27
CA PRO A 156 -5.27 -19.76 -1.04
C PRO A 156 -5.59 -21.26 -1.05
N ASP A 157 -6.87 -21.62 -0.93
CA ASP A 157 -7.31 -23.00 -1.12
C ASP A 157 -6.93 -23.38 -2.56
N LEU A 158 -5.89 -24.21 -2.69
CA LEU A 158 -5.42 -24.73 -3.98
C LEU A 158 -6.43 -25.81 -4.42
N PRO A 159 -6.82 -25.86 -5.70
CA PRO A 159 -7.65 -26.94 -6.22
C PRO A 159 -6.95 -28.30 -6.15
#